data_AF-A0A2K0UR95-F1
#
_entry.id   AF-A0A2K0UR95-F1
#
_cell.length_a   1.000
_cell.length_b   1.000
_cell.length_c   1.000
_cell.angle_alpha   90.00
_cell.angle_beta   90.00
_cell.angle_gamma   90.00
#
_symmetry.space_group_name_H-M   'P 1'
#
loop_
_entity.id
_entity.type
_entity.pdbx_description
1 polymer ?
#
loop_
_entity_poly.entity_id
_entity_poly.type
_entity_poly.pdbx_seq_one_letter_code
_entity_poly.pdbx_strand_id
1 'polypeptide(L)'
;MAPGLPELAEKYNIKSDTVLALTLTIYLLAWALGPLAFTPLSEMYGRRWVINISSVICTAFSIGCIFAKSTGELIAFRFLAGIGASTPISIAGAVIADLYILEERAPASAIHGLGLLIGPPTGPIMGGYLTQTVGVRYGFVLTAALGAVALVLGVLLLPETDHAIIRSKHGSQRGGLMRLFNTKAEMSVDDERTQSSTPLMGSAREAAIRPLVLLTRSPICFILSFYGALLVHVSLF
;
A
#
# COMPACT_ATOMS: atom_id res chain seq x y z
N MET A 1 -15.62 -5.73 -8.69
CA MET A 1 -16.29 -6.75 -7.86
C MET A 1 -17.62 -6.27 -7.30
N ALA A 2 -17.70 -5.06 -6.70
CA ALA A 2 -18.97 -4.50 -6.20
C ALA A 2 -20.18 -4.66 -7.16
N PRO A 3 -20.10 -4.30 -8.46
CA PRO A 3 -21.23 -4.48 -9.38
C PRO A 3 -21.55 -5.94 -9.74
N GLY A 4 -20.65 -6.88 -9.48
CA GLY A 4 -20.80 -8.31 -9.76
C GLY A 4 -21.10 -9.17 -8.52
N LEU A 5 -21.41 -8.54 -7.38
CA LEU A 5 -21.80 -9.26 -6.16
C LEU A 5 -23.05 -10.15 -6.36
N PRO A 6 -24.13 -9.72 -7.06
CA PRO A 6 -25.30 -10.57 -7.28
C PRO A 6 -24.95 -11.85 -8.05
N GLU A 7 -24.17 -11.72 -9.12
CA GLU A 7 -23.70 -12.85 -9.94
C GLU A 7 -22.81 -13.81 -9.13
N LEU A 8 -21.99 -13.28 -8.22
CA LEU A 8 -21.21 -14.10 -7.29
C LEU A 8 -22.08 -14.87 -6.29
N ALA A 9 -23.13 -14.24 -5.76
CA ALA A 9 -24.05 -14.85 -4.83
C ALA A 9 -24.74 -16.07 -5.46
N GLU A 10 -25.18 -15.93 -6.71
CA GLU A 10 -25.76 -17.02 -7.49
C GLU A 10 -24.73 -18.11 -7.80
N LYS A 11 -23.55 -17.73 -8.33
CA LYS A 11 -22.49 -18.67 -8.73
C LYS A 11 -22.02 -19.57 -7.58
N TYR A 12 -21.87 -19.00 -6.38
CA TYR A 12 -21.38 -19.73 -5.21
C TYR A 12 -22.51 -20.16 -4.25
N ASN A 13 -23.79 -20.00 -4.63
CA ASN A 13 -24.96 -20.33 -3.81
C ASN A 13 -24.90 -19.74 -2.39
N ILE A 14 -24.48 -18.48 -2.29
CA ILE A 14 -24.33 -17.78 -1.00
C ILE A 14 -25.71 -17.28 -0.58
N LYS A 15 -26.28 -17.88 0.47
CA LYS A 15 -27.61 -17.50 1.02
C LYS A 15 -27.57 -16.43 2.11
N SER A 16 -26.38 -16.09 2.60
CA SER A 16 -26.19 -15.13 3.70
C SER A 16 -25.52 -13.86 3.19
N ASP A 17 -26.21 -12.73 3.37
CA ASP A 17 -25.70 -11.40 3.02
C ASP A 17 -24.38 -11.08 3.74
N THR A 18 -24.20 -11.61 4.97
CA THR A 18 -22.97 -11.45 5.74
C THR A 18 -21.77 -12.09 5.03
N VAL A 19 -21.95 -13.29 4.46
CA VAL A 19 -20.88 -13.98 3.73
C VAL A 19 -20.59 -13.26 2.42
N LEU A 20 -21.62 -12.77 1.72
CA LEU A 20 -21.44 -12.00 0.50
C LEU A 20 -20.68 -10.69 0.76
N ALA A 21 -21.07 -9.93 1.77
CA ALA A 21 -20.38 -8.71 2.19
C ALA A 21 -18.93 -8.99 2.61
N LEU A 22 -18.70 -10.10 3.32
CA LEU A 22 -17.36 -10.55 3.73
C LEU A 22 -16.42 -10.73 2.53
N THR A 23 -16.90 -11.25 1.39
CA THR A 23 -16.04 -11.43 0.20
C THR A 23 -15.45 -10.12 -0.33
N LEU A 24 -16.13 -8.99 -0.09
CA LEU A 24 -15.66 -7.66 -0.46
C LEU A 24 -14.86 -7.01 0.67
N THR A 25 -15.38 -7.03 1.91
CA THR A 25 -14.76 -6.32 3.04
C THR A 25 -13.47 -6.96 3.51
N ILE A 26 -13.29 -8.28 3.33
CA ILE A 26 -12.03 -8.97 3.70
C ILE A 26 -10.83 -8.43 2.91
N TYR A 27 -11.04 -8.03 1.66
CA TYR A 27 -10.00 -7.42 0.83
C TYR A 27 -9.61 -6.04 1.38
N LEU A 28 -10.60 -5.24 1.79
CA LEU A 28 -10.35 -3.91 2.38
C LEU A 28 -9.66 -4.03 3.74
N LEU A 29 -10.05 -5.02 4.56
CA LEU A 29 -9.39 -5.31 5.83
C LEU A 29 -7.91 -5.67 5.61
N ALA A 30 -7.64 -6.59 4.69
CA ALA A 30 -6.28 -6.95 4.30
C ALA A 30 -5.48 -5.75 3.77
N TRP A 31 -6.12 -4.92 2.95
CA TRP A 31 -5.52 -3.70 2.41
C TRP A 31 -5.19 -2.68 3.50
N ALA A 32 -6.02 -2.56 4.53
CA ALA A 32 -5.75 -1.69 5.68
C ALA A 32 -4.62 -2.22 6.58
N LEU A 33 -4.48 -3.54 6.71
CA LEU A 33 -3.45 -4.17 7.54
C LEU A 33 -2.10 -4.30 6.84
N GLY A 34 -2.09 -4.46 5.51
CA GLY A 34 -0.87 -4.65 4.73
C GLY A 34 0.24 -3.60 4.97
N PRO A 35 -0.06 -2.29 5.01
CA PRO A 35 0.96 -1.26 5.21
C PRO A 35 1.73 -1.41 6.53
N LEU A 36 1.11 -1.98 7.57
CA LEU A 36 1.76 -2.20 8.87
C LEU A 36 2.99 -3.10 8.75
N ALA A 37 2.99 -4.04 7.80
CA ALA A 37 4.11 -4.93 7.55
C ALA A 37 5.00 -4.43 6.39
N PHE A 38 4.40 -4.03 5.27
CA PHE A 38 5.16 -3.72 4.05
C PHE A 38 5.87 -2.36 4.08
N THR A 39 5.36 -1.38 4.84
CA THR A 39 6.00 -0.07 4.96
C THR A 39 7.39 -0.16 5.62
N PRO A 40 7.54 -0.71 6.85
CA PRO A 40 8.87 -0.84 7.47
C PRO A 40 9.78 -1.79 6.67
N LEU A 41 9.21 -2.83 6.07
CA LEU A 41 9.96 -3.75 5.22
C LEU A 41 10.61 -3.02 4.03
N SER A 42 9.91 -2.03 3.45
CA SER A 42 10.42 -1.23 2.33
C SER A 42 11.59 -0.32 2.69
N GLU A 43 11.70 0.08 3.96
CA GLU A 43 12.81 0.90 4.44
C GLU A 43 14.06 0.05 4.71
N MET A 44 13.88 -1.21 5.10
CA MET A 44 14.97 -2.15 5.42
C MET A 44 15.55 -2.85 4.19
N TYR A 45 14.70 -3.32 3.27
CA TYR A 45 15.09 -4.17 2.14
C TYR A 45 15.10 -3.43 0.80
N GLY A 46 14.80 -2.13 0.80
CA GLY A 46 14.70 -1.31 -0.41
C GLY A 46 13.29 -1.26 -0.99
N ARG A 47 12.90 -0.08 -1.51
CA ARG A 47 11.52 0.17 -1.94
C ARG A 47 11.10 -0.59 -3.18
N ARG A 48 12.01 -0.75 -4.15
CA ARG A 48 11.72 -1.41 -5.44
C ARG A 48 11.39 -2.88 -5.26
N TRP A 49 12.17 -3.61 -4.47
CA TRP A 49 11.93 -5.03 -4.20
C TRP A 49 10.59 -5.26 -3.53
N VAL A 50 10.27 -4.47 -2.51
CA VAL A 50 9.01 -4.59 -1.76
C VAL A 50 7.79 -4.24 -2.62
N ILE A 51 7.87 -3.22 -3.48
CA ILE A 51 6.80 -2.88 -4.44
C ILE A 51 6.61 -4.00 -5.47
N ASN A 52 7.68 -4.58 -6.00
CA ASN A 52 7.57 -5.64 -6.99
C ASN A 52 7.04 -6.94 -6.39
N ILE A 53 7.54 -7.36 -5.22
CA ILE A 53 7.06 -8.58 -4.53
C ILE A 53 5.58 -8.46 -4.17
N SER A 54 5.16 -7.33 -3.60
CA SER A 54 3.74 -7.09 -3.29
C SER A 54 2.86 -7.05 -4.54
N SER A 55 3.36 -6.51 -5.66
CA SER A 55 2.67 -6.52 -6.95
C SER A 55 2.53 -7.93 -7.53
N VAL A 56 3.56 -8.79 -7.37
CA VAL A 56 3.48 -10.22 -7.72
C VAL A 56 2.44 -10.93 -6.88
N ILE A 57 2.44 -10.72 -5.55
CA ILE A 57 1.44 -11.30 -4.63
C ILE A 57 0.03 -10.88 -5.06
N CYS A 58 -0.20 -9.58 -5.26
CA CYS A 58 -1.49 -9.07 -5.70
C CYS A 58 -1.95 -9.70 -7.01
N THR A 59 -1.06 -9.79 -8.00
CA THR A 59 -1.37 -10.34 -9.33
C THR A 59 -1.63 -11.84 -9.27
N ALA A 60 -0.76 -12.62 -8.60
CA ALA A 60 -0.88 -14.06 -8.48
C ALA A 60 -2.19 -14.47 -7.77
N PHE A 61 -2.53 -13.81 -6.66
CA PHE A 61 -3.77 -14.11 -5.95
C PHE A 61 -5.02 -13.55 -6.66
N SER A 62 -4.88 -12.47 -7.43
CA SER A 62 -5.96 -12.03 -8.33
C SER A 62 -6.24 -13.05 -9.44
N ILE A 63 -5.20 -13.71 -9.98
CA ILE A 63 -5.36 -14.85 -10.89
C ILE A 63 -5.99 -16.04 -10.16
N GLY A 64 -5.57 -16.32 -8.93
CA GLY A 64 -6.19 -17.36 -8.08
C GLY A 64 -7.70 -17.19 -7.91
N CYS A 65 -8.18 -15.94 -7.80
CA CYS A 65 -9.61 -15.64 -7.72
C CYS A 65 -10.40 -16.03 -8.98
N ILE A 66 -9.76 -16.10 -10.15
CA ILE A 66 -10.39 -16.55 -11.40
C ILE A 66 -10.72 -18.05 -11.31
N PHE A 67 -9.82 -18.82 -10.71
CA PHE A 67 -9.91 -20.28 -10.59
C PHE A 67 -10.59 -20.76 -9.30
N ALA A 68 -11.00 -19.85 -8.42
CA ALA A 68 -11.65 -20.19 -7.15
C ALA A 68 -12.96 -20.97 -7.39
N LYS A 69 -13.04 -22.18 -6.82
CA LYS A 69 -14.19 -23.09 -6.94
C LYS A 69 -15.12 -23.00 -5.73
N SER A 70 -14.61 -22.51 -4.60
CA SER A 70 -15.37 -22.32 -3.36
C SER A 70 -15.33 -20.87 -2.87
N THR A 71 -16.36 -20.48 -2.12
CA THR A 71 -16.41 -19.18 -1.41
C THR A 71 -15.22 -19.01 -0.46
N GLY A 72 -14.80 -20.08 0.22
CA GLY A 72 -13.66 -20.03 1.14
C GLY A 72 -12.32 -19.73 0.43
N GLU A 73 -12.09 -20.37 -0.71
CA GLU A 73 -10.91 -20.10 -1.55
C GLU A 73 -10.91 -18.67 -2.06
N LEU A 74 -12.08 -18.17 -2.50
CA LEU A 74 -12.23 -16.80 -2.96
C LEU A 74 -11.90 -15.80 -1.84
N ILE A 75 -12.40 -16.02 -0.63
CA ILE A 75 -12.12 -15.16 0.54
C ILE A 75 -10.62 -15.18 0.87
N ALA A 76 -9.99 -16.36 0.88
CA ALA A 76 -8.56 -16.50 1.14
C ALA A 76 -7.70 -15.76 0.10
N PHE A 77 -8.00 -15.96 -1.20
CA PHE A 77 -7.29 -15.27 -2.26
C PHE A 77 -7.54 -13.76 -2.25
N ARG A 78 -8.75 -13.31 -1.91
CA ARG A 78 -9.06 -11.88 -1.72
C ARG A 78 -8.23 -11.27 -0.61
N PHE A 79 -8.13 -11.95 0.53
CA PHE A 79 -7.32 -11.49 1.65
C PHE A 79 -5.85 -11.32 1.24
N LEU A 80 -5.27 -12.34 0.60
CA LEU A 80 -3.87 -12.31 0.18
C LEU A 80 -3.62 -11.27 -0.93
N ALA A 81 -4.55 -11.11 -1.88
CA ALA A 81 -4.47 -10.06 -2.89
C ALA A 81 -4.54 -8.65 -2.28
N GLY A 82 -5.40 -8.45 -1.27
CA GLY A 82 -5.55 -7.17 -0.58
C GLY A 82 -4.29 -6.72 0.15
N ILE A 83 -3.57 -7.67 0.77
CA ILE A 83 -2.27 -7.40 1.40
C ILE A 83 -1.28 -6.83 0.37
N GLY A 84 -1.14 -7.51 -0.78
CA GLY A 84 -0.25 -7.05 -1.86
C GLY A 84 -0.64 -5.68 -2.43
N ALA A 85 -1.94 -5.45 -2.63
CA ALA A 85 -2.46 -4.21 -3.20
C ALA A 85 -2.25 -2.95 -2.33
N SER A 86 -2.00 -3.12 -1.03
CA SER A 86 -1.78 -1.99 -0.11
C SER A 86 -0.44 -1.27 -0.32
N THR A 87 0.56 -2.04 -0.73
CA THR A 87 1.96 -1.64 -0.69
C THR A 87 2.29 -0.45 -1.59
N PRO A 88 1.84 -0.39 -2.87
CA PRO A 88 2.15 0.74 -3.75
C PRO A 88 1.62 2.07 -3.22
N ILE A 89 0.42 2.07 -2.60
CA ILE A 89 -0.22 3.29 -2.11
C ILE A 89 0.51 3.81 -0.87
N SER A 90 0.90 2.92 0.04
CA SER A 90 1.57 3.33 1.28
C SER A 90 3.02 3.77 1.08
N ILE A 91 3.73 3.19 0.12
CA ILE A 91 5.14 3.54 -0.15
C ILE A 91 5.26 4.68 -1.17
N ALA A 92 4.24 4.97 -1.98
CA ALA A 92 4.31 5.99 -3.04
C ALA A 92 4.82 7.36 -2.54
N GLY A 93 4.30 7.87 -1.43
CA GLY A 93 4.77 9.15 -0.88
C GLY A 93 6.24 9.14 -0.49
N ALA A 94 6.72 7.99 0.00
CA ALA A 94 8.10 7.82 0.39
C ALA A 94 9.04 7.65 -0.83
N VAL A 95 8.57 7.02 -1.91
CA VAL A 95 9.28 6.99 -3.21
C VAL A 95 9.37 8.40 -3.81
N ILE A 96 8.29 9.17 -3.79
CA ILE A 96 8.28 10.54 -4.32
C ILE A 96 9.26 11.42 -3.53
N ALA A 97 9.29 11.29 -2.20
CA ALA A 97 10.23 12.01 -1.35
C ALA A 97 11.69 11.65 -1.66
N ASP A 98 11.98 10.39 -2.02
CA ASP A 98 13.35 9.95 -2.31
C ASP A 98 13.82 10.29 -3.73
N LEU A 99 12.91 10.37 -4.71
CA LEU A 99 13.26 10.62 -6.11
C LEU A 99 13.27 12.10 -6.49
N TYR A 100 12.40 12.92 -5.89
CA TYR A 100 12.22 14.32 -6.28
C TYR A 100 12.82 15.31 -5.27
N ILE A 101 13.39 16.39 -5.80
CA ILE A 101 13.88 17.54 -5.03
C ILE A 101 12.66 18.32 -4.49
N LEU A 102 12.83 19.07 -3.40
CA LEU A 102 11.72 19.70 -2.66
C LEU A 102 10.77 20.51 -3.55
N GLU A 103 11.29 21.25 -4.52
CA GLU A 103 10.50 22.07 -5.45
C GLU A 103 9.65 21.21 -6.42
N GLU A 104 10.11 20.02 -6.78
CA GLU A 104 9.44 19.11 -7.72
C GLU A 104 8.54 18.08 -7.03
N ARG A 105 8.62 17.96 -5.70
CA ARG A 105 7.78 17.02 -4.94
C ARG A 105 6.29 17.36 -5.00
N ALA A 106 5.94 18.64 -5.00
CA ALA A 106 4.55 19.08 -5.07
C ALA A 106 3.84 18.64 -6.36
N PRO A 107 4.38 18.91 -7.57
CA PRO A 107 3.74 18.43 -8.80
C PRO A 107 3.76 16.90 -8.92
N ALA A 108 4.82 16.22 -8.49
CA ALA A 108 4.86 14.74 -8.49
C ALA A 108 3.78 14.13 -7.57
N SER A 109 3.59 14.70 -6.38
CA SER A 109 2.54 14.29 -5.45
C SER A 109 1.14 14.59 -5.99
N ALA A 110 0.97 15.71 -6.71
CA ALA A 110 -0.30 16.05 -7.36
C ALA A 110 -0.68 15.04 -8.45
N ILE A 111 0.28 14.64 -9.30
CA ILE A 111 0.06 13.60 -10.33
C ILE A 111 -0.34 12.26 -9.69
N HIS A 112 0.35 11.88 -8.61
CA HIS A 112 -0.01 10.69 -7.84
C HIS A 112 -1.44 10.79 -7.27
N GLY A 113 -1.78 11.94 -6.68
CA GLY A 113 -3.12 12.21 -6.16
C GLY A 113 -4.22 12.17 -7.22
N LEU A 114 -3.96 12.66 -8.43
CA LEU A 114 -4.89 12.55 -9.56
C LEU A 114 -5.17 11.09 -9.92
N GLY A 115 -4.15 10.23 -9.91
CA GLY A 115 -4.32 8.79 -10.11
C GLY A 115 -5.25 8.17 -9.07
N LEU A 116 -5.08 8.54 -7.80
CA LEU A 116 -5.96 8.10 -6.70
C LEU A 116 -7.38 8.62 -6.82
N LEU A 117 -7.59 9.80 -7.42
CA LEU A 117 -8.92 10.39 -7.61
C LEU A 117 -9.68 9.72 -8.77
N ILE A 118 -8.98 9.40 -9.86
CA ILE A 118 -9.58 8.83 -11.07
C ILE A 118 -9.85 7.32 -10.91
N GLY A 119 -9.06 6.61 -10.11
CA GLY A 119 -9.18 5.16 -9.91
C GLY A 119 -10.56 4.70 -9.38
N PRO A 120 -11.03 5.21 -8.22
CA PRO A 120 -12.29 4.78 -7.61
C PRO A 120 -13.54 4.95 -8.48
N PRO A 121 -13.75 6.06 -9.24
CA PRO A 121 -14.90 6.15 -10.13
C PRO A 121 -14.77 5.29 -11.39
N THR A 122 -13.57 5.13 -11.95
CA THR A 122 -13.37 4.32 -13.16
C THR A 122 -13.56 2.82 -12.91
N GLY A 123 -13.20 2.33 -11.72
CA GLY A 123 -13.29 0.93 -11.34
C GLY A 123 -14.71 0.33 -11.46
N PRO A 124 -15.75 0.90 -10.81
CA PRO A 124 -17.13 0.44 -10.92
C PRO A 124 -17.73 0.62 -12.31
N ILE A 125 -17.35 1.68 -13.06
CA ILE A 125 -17.83 1.90 -14.43
C ILE A 125 -17.37 0.74 -15.33
N MET A 126 -16.07 0.45 -15.33
CA MET A 126 -15.54 -0.69 -16.08
C MET A 126 -16.08 -2.01 -15.53
N GLY A 127 -16.08 -2.18 -14.22
CA GLY A 127 -16.56 -3.40 -13.57
C GLY A 127 -18.04 -3.71 -13.84
N GLY A 128 -18.89 -2.69 -13.89
CA GLY A 128 -20.32 -2.83 -14.19
C GLY A 128 -20.55 -3.26 -15.63
N TYR A 129 -19.86 -2.60 -16.57
CA TYR A 129 -19.92 -2.95 -17.98
C TYR A 129 -19.45 -4.39 -18.24
N LEU A 130 -18.32 -4.81 -17.65
CA LEU A 130 -17.81 -6.18 -17.78
C LEU A 130 -18.75 -7.23 -17.16
N THR A 131 -19.32 -6.93 -16.00
CA THR A 131 -20.25 -7.85 -15.32
C THR A 131 -21.51 -8.08 -16.16
N GLN A 132 -22.06 -7.02 -16.77
CA GLN A 132 -23.27 -7.13 -17.61
C GLN A 132 -23.05 -7.87 -18.93
N THR A 133 -21.84 -7.80 -19.49
CA THR A 133 -21.56 -8.31 -20.85
C THR A 133 -20.93 -9.71 -20.87
N VAL A 134 -19.93 -9.96 -20.02
CA VAL A 134 -19.10 -11.18 -20.08
C VAL A 134 -19.04 -11.92 -18.73
N GLY A 135 -19.51 -11.29 -17.66
CA GLY A 135 -19.61 -11.87 -16.32
C GLY A 135 -18.45 -11.56 -15.39
N VAL A 136 -18.64 -11.84 -14.10
CA VAL A 136 -17.75 -11.37 -13.03
C VAL A 136 -16.33 -11.92 -13.07
N ARG A 137 -16.10 -13.07 -13.74
CA ARG A 137 -14.77 -13.67 -13.88
C ARG A 137 -13.80 -12.74 -14.61
N TYR A 138 -14.27 -12.02 -15.63
CA TYR A 138 -13.45 -11.09 -16.41
C TYR A 138 -13.08 -9.84 -15.62
N GLY A 139 -13.85 -9.48 -14.58
CA GLY A 139 -13.45 -8.46 -13.62
C GLY A 139 -12.13 -8.82 -12.92
N PHE A 140 -11.94 -10.09 -12.55
CA PHE A 140 -10.69 -10.55 -11.94
C PHE A 140 -9.54 -10.66 -12.95
N VAL A 141 -9.84 -11.05 -14.20
CA VAL A 141 -8.87 -11.02 -15.31
C VAL A 141 -8.35 -9.61 -15.54
N LEU A 142 -9.24 -8.61 -15.58
CA LEU A 142 -8.87 -7.22 -15.77
C LEU A 142 -7.97 -6.73 -14.62
N THR A 143 -8.32 -7.02 -13.37
CA THR A 143 -7.48 -6.66 -12.22
C THR A 143 -6.12 -7.33 -12.27
N ALA A 144 -6.05 -8.61 -12.65
CA ALA A 144 -4.79 -9.32 -12.83
C ALA A 144 -3.95 -8.74 -13.98
N ALA A 145 -4.59 -8.37 -15.10
CA ALA A 145 -3.91 -7.75 -16.24
C ALA A 145 -3.33 -6.38 -15.88
N LEU A 146 -4.12 -5.52 -15.21
CA LEU A 146 -3.64 -4.22 -14.73
C LEU A 146 -2.52 -4.38 -13.70
N GLY A 147 -2.63 -5.34 -12.79
CA GLY A 147 -1.57 -5.68 -11.83
C GLY A 147 -0.29 -6.16 -12.52
N ALA A 148 -0.40 -6.99 -13.55
CA ALA A 148 0.74 -7.45 -14.34
C ALA A 148 1.41 -6.31 -15.11
N VAL A 149 0.62 -5.40 -15.72
CA VAL A 149 1.17 -4.20 -16.38
C VAL A 149 1.88 -3.31 -15.37
N ALA A 150 1.28 -3.07 -14.20
CA ALA A 150 1.90 -2.29 -13.14
C ALA A 150 3.21 -2.95 -12.64
N LEU A 151 3.25 -4.28 -12.54
CA LEU A 151 4.46 -5.03 -12.20
C LEU A 151 5.54 -4.86 -13.25
N VAL A 152 5.21 -5.01 -14.55
CA VAL A 152 6.19 -4.84 -15.64
C VAL A 152 6.74 -3.41 -15.65
N LEU A 153 5.87 -2.41 -15.53
CA LEU A 153 6.27 -1.01 -15.42
C LEU A 153 7.13 -0.77 -14.17
N GLY A 154 6.78 -1.38 -13.03
CA GLY A 154 7.55 -1.30 -11.79
C GLY A 154 8.94 -1.91 -11.93
N VAL A 155 9.09 -3.03 -12.64
CA VAL A 155 10.40 -3.64 -12.88
C VAL A 155 11.24 -2.77 -13.84
N LEU A 156 10.64 -2.21 -14.88
CA LEU A 156 11.36 -1.47 -15.91
C LEU A 156 11.69 -0.01 -15.53
N LEU A 157 10.78 0.68 -14.85
CA LEU A 157 10.85 2.13 -14.62
C LEU A 157 11.32 2.52 -13.23
N LEU A 158 11.14 1.69 -12.19
CA LEU A 158 11.61 2.06 -10.85
C LEU A 158 13.13 1.87 -10.75
N PRO A 159 13.90 2.93 -10.46
CA PRO A 159 15.28 2.78 -10.05
C PRO A 159 15.36 2.17 -8.63
N GLU A 160 16.45 1.47 -8.32
CA GLU A 160 16.69 0.96 -6.96
C GLU A 160 16.83 2.13 -5.98
N THR A 161 15.81 2.35 -5.15
CA THR A 161 15.85 3.28 -4.02
C THR A 161 16.29 2.51 -2.77
N ASP A 162 17.53 2.05 -2.76
CA ASP A 162 18.12 1.38 -1.60
C ASP A 162 18.79 2.40 -0.66
N HIS A 163 18.16 2.65 0.49
CA HIS A 163 18.66 3.58 1.52
C HIS A 163 20.01 3.14 2.12
N ALA A 164 20.37 1.86 2.06
CA ALA A 164 21.66 1.39 2.58
C ALA A 164 22.86 1.94 1.76
N ILE A 165 22.68 2.15 0.46
CA ILE A 165 23.73 2.63 -0.46
C ILE A 165 23.73 4.17 -0.53
N ILE A 166 22.57 4.81 -0.42
CA ILE A 166 22.46 6.29 -0.43
C ILE A 166 22.96 6.89 0.90
N ARG A 167 22.74 6.21 2.06
CA ARG A 167 23.23 6.70 3.35
C ARG A 167 24.76 6.59 3.50
N SER A 168 25.40 5.62 2.84
CA SER A 168 26.87 5.55 2.78
C SER A 168 27.46 6.65 1.88
N LYS A 169 26.80 7.00 0.77
CA LYS A 169 27.24 8.08 -0.14
C LYS A 169 26.96 9.49 0.39
N HIS A 170 25.77 9.77 0.93
CA HIS A 170 25.42 11.10 1.45
C HIS A 170 25.90 11.36 2.88
N GLY A 171 26.09 10.33 3.71
CA GLY A 171 26.72 10.47 5.03
C GLY A 171 28.18 10.95 4.93
N SER A 172 28.90 10.53 3.88
CA SER A 172 30.29 10.94 3.63
C SER A 172 30.40 12.40 3.15
N GLN A 173 29.50 12.87 2.27
CA GLN A 173 29.54 14.24 1.76
C GLN A 173 29.07 15.29 2.77
N ARG A 174 28.01 15.02 3.56
CA ARG A 174 27.54 15.95 4.60
C ARG A 174 28.51 16.02 5.79
N GLY A 175 29.19 14.91 6.11
CA GLY A 175 30.27 14.90 7.10
C GLY A 175 31.50 15.71 6.68
N GLY A 176 31.84 15.74 5.38
CA GLY A 176 32.94 16.55 4.85
C GLY A 176 32.68 18.06 4.92
N LEU A 177 31.47 18.49 4.55
CA LEU A 177 31.09 19.91 4.61
C LEU A 177 30.93 20.41 6.06
N MET A 178 30.38 19.58 6.95
CA MET A 178 30.19 19.93 8.36
C MET A 178 31.50 19.95 9.17
N ARG A 179 32.54 19.22 8.72
CA ARG A 179 33.91 19.29 9.26
C ARG A 179 34.67 20.55 8.84
N LEU A 180 34.32 21.16 7.69
CA LEU A 180 34.94 22.41 7.22
C LEU A 180 34.38 23.66 7.93
N PHE A 181 33.14 23.60 8.39
CA PHE A 181 32.46 24.73 9.03
C PHE A 181 32.55 24.75 10.57
N ASN A 182 33.09 23.71 11.22
CA ASN A 182 32.99 23.60 12.67
C ASN A 182 34.27 23.13 13.37
N THR A 183 35.26 24.03 13.45
CA THR A 183 36.40 23.95 14.37
C THR A 183 36.04 24.58 15.72
N LYS A 184 34.88 24.26 16.33
CA LYS A 184 34.60 24.59 17.75
C LYS A 184 33.29 24.02 18.33
N ALA A 185 32.99 22.75 18.10
CA ALA A 185 31.93 22.07 18.86
C ALA A 185 32.23 20.57 19.05
N GLU A 186 33.43 20.27 19.54
CA GLU A 186 33.65 19.04 20.30
C GLU A 186 33.15 19.29 21.72
N MET A 187 31.86 19.04 21.97
CA MET A 187 31.31 18.62 23.26
C MET A 187 29.81 18.38 23.12
N SER A 188 29.36 17.21 23.59
CA SER A 188 27.98 16.75 23.77
C SER A 188 27.12 16.50 22.53
N VAL A 189 27.46 15.49 21.72
CA VAL A 189 26.45 14.63 21.03
C VAL A 189 26.97 13.18 21.05
N ASP A 190 27.26 12.68 22.24
CA ASP A 190 27.36 11.25 22.53
C ASP A 190 26.13 10.92 23.38
N ASP A 191 24.98 10.60 22.75
CA ASP A 191 23.90 9.84 23.43
C ASP A 191 22.74 9.29 22.55
N GLU A 192 22.89 9.13 21.23
CA GLU A 192 21.93 8.33 20.43
C GLU A 192 22.63 7.26 19.58
N ARG A 193 23.72 6.73 20.12
CA ARG A 193 24.61 5.76 19.46
C ARG A 193 24.19 4.29 19.56
N THR A 194 22.99 3.96 20.07
CA THR A 194 22.69 2.56 20.43
C THR A 194 21.25 2.13 20.16
N GLN A 195 20.86 1.94 18.88
CA GLN A 195 19.79 0.99 18.56
C GLN A 195 19.79 0.50 17.09
N SER A 196 20.99 0.30 16.53
CA SER A 196 21.20 -0.34 15.22
C SER A 196 21.14 -1.88 15.28
N SER A 197 20.29 -2.45 16.15
CA SER A 197 20.10 -3.89 16.27
C SER A 197 18.89 -4.23 17.15
N THR A 198 17.69 -3.81 16.76
CA THR A 198 16.49 -4.49 17.26
C THR A 198 16.22 -5.70 16.36
N PRO A 199 16.01 -6.91 16.94
CA PRO A 199 15.79 -8.13 16.16
C PRO A 199 14.56 -7.97 15.27
N LEU A 200 14.51 -8.71 14.16
CA LEU A 200 13.48 -8.72 13.10
C LEU A 200 12.02 -8.51 13.57
N MET A 201 11.70 -8.90 14.80
CA MET A 201 10.35 -8.84 15.39
C MET A 201 10.07 -7.56 16.19
N GLY A 202 11.09 -6.81 16.60
CA GLY A 202 10.99 -5.57 17.39
C GLY A 202 10.59 -4.36 16.53
N SER A 203 11.26 -4.15 15.39
CA SER A 203 10.98 -3.02 14.49
C SER A 203 9.60 -3.10 13.84
N ALA A 204 9.13 -4.29 13.44
CA ALA A 204 7.78 -4.47 12.91
C ALA A 204 6.70 -4.20 13.97
N ARG A 205 6.95 -4.61 15.23
CA ARG A 205 6.04 -4.37 16.35
C ARG A 205 5.97 -2.89 16.72
N GLU A 206 7.09 -2.18 16.78
CA GLU A 206 7.09 -0.73 17.05
C GLU A 206 6.52 0.09 15.89
N ALA A 207 6.78 -0.29 14.64
CA ALA A 207 6.20 0.36 13.45
C ALA A 207 4.67 0.18 13.38
N ALA A 208 4.13 -0.95 13.85
CA ALA A 208 2.69 -1.17 13.91
C ALA A 208 2.02 -0.48 15.11
N ILE A 209 2.71 -0.35 16.24
CA ILE A 209 2.16 0.26 17.47
C ILE A 209 2.16 1.80 17.39
N ARG A 210 3.13 2.42 16.71
CA ARG A 210 3.22 3.90 16.62
C ARG A 210 1.98 4.55 15.99
N PRO A 211 1.43 4.10 14.84
CA PRO A 211 0.19 4.63 14.27
C PRO A 211 -1.03 4.43 15.18
N LEU A 212 -1.14 3.27 15.83
CA LEU A 212 -2.24 2.93 16.75
C LEU A 212 -2.23 3.79 18.02
N VAL A 213 -1.05 4.05 18.57
CA VAL A 213 -0.87 4.94 19.73
C VAL A 213 -1.10 6.40 19.34
N LEU A 214 -0.67 6.83 18.16
CA LEU A 214 -0.99 8.18 17.64
C LEU A 214 -2.49 8.38 17.43
N LEU A 215 -3.20 7.38 16.90
CA LEU A 215 -4.64 7.44 16.68
C LEU A 215 -5.43 7.60 17.99
N THR A 216 -5.01 6.91 19.06
CA THR A 216 -5.69 6.93 20.36
C THR A 216 -5.24 8.05 21.29
N ARG A 217 -4.01 8.56 21.11
CA ARG A 217 -3.40 9.54 22.02
C ARG A 217 -3.43 10.98 21.48
N SER A 218 -3.67 11.19 20.18
CA SER A 218 -3.79 12.52 19.57
C SER A 218 -5.23 12.80 19.10
N PRO A 219 -5.97 13.71 19.76
CA PRO A 219 -7.38 13.98 19.46
C PRO A 219 -7.61 14.49 18.04
N ILE A 220 -6.62 15.17 17.45
CA ILE A 220 -6.66 15.71 16.09
C ILE A 220 -6.77 14.59 15.04
N CYS A 221 -6.00 13.50 15.20
CA CYS A 221 -6.04 12.36 14.29
C CYS A 221 -7.37 11.60 14.41
N PHE A 222 -7.89 11.46 15.64
CA PHE A 222 -9.19 10.84 15.87
C PHE A 222 -10.33 11.61 15.19
N ILE A 223 -10.35 12.95 15.32
CA ILE A 223 -11.35 13.81 14.67
C ILE A 223 -11.22 13.75 13.14
N LEU A 224 -10.00 13.78 12.59
CA LEU A 224 -9.77 13.66 11.14
C LEU A 224 -10.19 12.29 10.58
N SER A 225 -9.86 11.19 11.26
CA SER A 225 -10.29 9.85 10.87
C SER A 225 -11.81 9.69 10.97
N PHE A 226 -12.43 10.24 12.01
CA PHE A 226 -13.88 10.23 12.18
C PHE A 226 -14.58 11.08 11.12
N TYR A 227 -14.05 12.27 10.81
CA TYR A 227 -14.55 13.13 9.73
C TYR A 227 -14.43 12.46 8.35
N GLY A 228 -13.29 11.83 8.06
CA GLY A 228 -13.10 11.07 6.82
C GLY A 228 -14.09 9.90 6.69
N ALA A 229 -14.33 9.17 7.78
CA ALA A 229 -15.33 8.10 7.82
C ALA A 229 -16.75 8.63 7.59
N LEU A 230 -17.10 9.78 8.19
CA LEU A 230 -18.39 10.45 7.99
C LEU A 230 -18.58 10.92 6.54
N LEU A 231 -17.55 11.51 5.92
CA LEU A 231 -17.63 11.94 4.52
C LEU A 231 -17.85 10.75 3.58
N VAL A 232 -17.13 9.66 3.79
CA VAL A 232 -17.31 8.44 2.98
C VAL A 232 -18.73 7.87 3.18
N HIS A 233 -19.25 7.89 4.41
CA HIS A 233 -20.61 7.43 4.69
C HIS A 233 -21.69 8.32 4.06
N VAL A 234 -21.54 9.65 4.16
CA VAL A 234 -22.45 10.63 3.56
C VAL A 234 -22.41 10.59 2.03
N SER A 235 -21.26 10.31 1.43
CA SER A 235 -21.13 10.21 -0.03
C SER A 235 -21.71 8.92 -0.62
N LEU A 236 -22.07 7.95 0.24
CA LEU A 236 -22.63 6.64 -0.14
C LEU A 236 -24.17 6.60 -0.06
N PHE A 237 -24.82 7.71 0.33
CA PHE A 237 -26.27 7.92 0.34
C PHE A 237 -26.64 9.11 -0.53
#